data_AF-A0A950UHL0-F1
#
_entry.id   AF-A0A950UHL0-F1
#
_cell.length_a   1.000
_cell.length_b   1.000
_cell.length_c   1.000
_cell.angle_alpha   90.00
_cell.angle_beta   90.00
_cell.angle_gamma   90.00
#
_symmetry.space_group_name_H-M   'P 1'
#
loop_
_entity.id
_entity.type
_entity.pdbx_description
1 polymer ?
#
loop_
_entity_poly.entity_id
_entity_poly.type
_entity_poly.pdbx_seq_one_letter_code
_entity_poly.pdbx_strand_id
1 'polypeptide(L)'
;MLQQETGRCIICSRICEQCGHPVRAAGNRLCRDCRRRAERLEAQQLCPRCGKPGYLRETTGWCGPCSHPGSSKKPPRVCCECGQVRRHAGLGLCSPCWQKHPGRPFIRGEHLRDRLADPPSWLGDFVAHVAARHCVSRACGLVTDLGRLLEDEHSNSPQALLERSRRPGRSMGSFARALEDFFTLRGLALPTDQAERLAAGRRQRRTDAVPEPLRPAVAAFDASRMRAQDRARRAGTRPRSDHTLETALGILRDLALFLTEHQGKNDWALVDVHDVEAFLATLPKARKRRLTVLRQFFRFARCQHIVLVDPTRTLTAKEPTGFRGRTLTLDQQRELFRRWTTDGHVHPHEALVGMLALLHGASSLEVRLLQVTDVNPAARTVRLGKRPHPVPLDPASWAVLQRCLAHREAWPTANPHVMVTKGTKAGRSPASTAYLSHVLDDCGYPPRMIRSTRLVDLVNTMDPKLVATAFGMDPQATLIYLADHVDAGRLPNP
;
A
#
# COMPACT_ATOMS: atom_id res chain seq x y z
N MET A 1 -0.38 40.29 -1.62
CA MET A 1 -1.20 41.30 -0.91
C MET A 1 -2.52 40.68 -0.46
N LEU A 2 -2.84 40.77 0.83
CA LEU A 2 -4.06 40.30 1.48
C LEU A 2 -5.07 41.47 1.53
N GLN A 3 -6.37 41.21 1.39
CA GLN A 3 -7.41 42.24 1.56
C GLN A 3 -7.68 42.45 3.06
N GLN A 4 -7.61 43.71 3.54
CA GLN A 4 -7.68 44.07 4.96
C GLN A 4 -8.99 43.68 5.67
N GLU A 5 -10.11 43.52 4.94
CA GLU A 5 -11.40 43.19 5.56
C GLU A 5 -11.69 41.68 5.72
N THR A 6 -10.98 40.79 5.02
CA THR A 6 -11.32 39.34 5.00
C THR A 6 -10.17 38.40 5.33
N GLY A 7 -8.94 38.90 5.47
CA GLY A 7 -7.75 38.09 5.80
C GLY A 7 -7.36 37.07 4.72
N ARG A 8 -7.91 37.15 3.50
CA ARG A 8 -7.64 36.23 2.38
C ARG A 8 -6.81 36.90 1.27
N CYS A 9 -6.09 36.08 0.49
CA CYS A 9 -5.26 36.55 -0.63
C CYS A 9 -6.14 37.14 -1.75
N ILE A 10 -5.68 38.16 -2.50
CA ILE A 10 -6.43 38.78 -3.63
C ILE A 10 -6.87 37.78 -4.72
N ILE A 11 -6.22 36.61 -4.82
CA ILE A 11 -6.60 35.52 -5.75
C ILE A 11 -7.71 34.64 -5.14
N CYS A 12 -7.76 34.57 -3.81
CA CYS A 12 -8.64 33.74 -3.00
C CYS A 12 -10.00 34.43 -2.70
N SER A 13 -10.09 35.75 -2.85
CA SER A 13 -11.31 36.54 -2.62
C SER A 13 -12.18 36.74 -3.87
N ARG A 14 -11.72 36.33 -5.05
CA ARG A 14 -12.48 36.45 -6.30
C ARG A 14 -13.49 35.34 -6.42
N ILE A 15 -14.77 35.69 -6.44
CA ILE A 15 -15.89 34.76 -6.57
C ILE A 15 -16.62 34.97 -7.89
N CYS A 16 -17.15 33.89 -8.43
CA CYS A 16 -17.98 33.88 -9.63
C CYS A 16 -19.27 34.65 -9.36
N GLU A 17 -19.59 35.64 -10.20
CA GLU A 17 -20.80 36.47 -10.06
C GLU A 17 -22.10 35.64 -10.14
N GLN A 18 -22.08 34.44 -10.74
CA GLN A 18 -23.28 33.56 -10.86
C GLN A 18 -23.44 32.51 -9.76
N CYS A 19 -22.35 31.98 -9.19
CA CYS A 19 -22.43 30.81 -8.30
C CYS A 19 -21.56 30.89 -7.06
N GLY A 20 -20.85 32.01 -6.84
CA GLY A 20 -20.01 32.22 -5.67
C GLY A 20 -18.72 31.39 -5.62
N HIS A 21 -18.44 30.53 -6.60
CA HIS A 21 -17.22 29.72 -6.62
C HIS A 21 -15.95 30.54 -6.90
N PRO A 22 -14.77 30.16 -6.36
CA PRO A 22 -13.53 30.89 -6.57
C PRO A 22 -13.09 30.95 -8.04
N VAL A 23 -12.69 32.14 -8.51
CA VAL A 23 -12.19 32.37 -9.87
C VAL A 23 -10.68 32.56 -9.86
N ARG A 24 -9.95 31.64 -10.52
CA ARG A 24 -8.49 31.53 -10.41
C ARG A 24 -7.70 32.44 -11.36
N ALA A 25 -8.32 33.02 -12.38
CA ALA A 25 -7.61 33.82 -13.39
C ALA A 25 -8.03 35.29 -13.32
N ALA A 26 -7.06 36.20 -13.49
CA ALA A 26 -7.21 37.59 -13.08
C ALA A 26 -8.25 38.41 -13.87
N GLY A 27 -8.56 38.03 -15.12
CA GLY A 27 -9.50 38.75 -15.99
C GLY A 27 -10.89 38.12 -16.12
N ASN A 28 -11.19 37.02 -15.41
CA ASN A 28 -12.47 36.33 -15.56
C ASN A 28 -13.47 36.76 -14.47
N ARG A 29 -14.70 37.08 -14.87
CA ARG A 29 -15.83 37.37 -13.97
C ARG A 29 -16.63 36.12 -13.57
N LEU A 30 -16.49 35.03 -14.35
CA LEU A 30 -17.17 33.74 -14.13
C LEU A 30 -16.17 32.60 -13.91
N CYS A 31 -16.56 31.59 -13.12
CA CYS A 31 -15.78 30.35 -13.00
C CYS A 31 -15.80 29.55 -14.31
N ARG A 32 -14.86 28.60 -14.46
CA ARG A 32 -14.71 27.79 -15.69
C ARG A 32 -16.01 27.08 -16.09
N ASP A 33 -16.82 26.65 -15.11
CA ASP A 33 -18.03 25.88 -15.37
C ASP A 33 -19.23 26.78 -15.69
N CYS A 34 -19.37 27.93 -15.02
CA CYS A 34 -20.37 28.95 -15.38
C CYS A 34 -20.12 29.53 -16.77
N ARG A 35 -18.87 29.84 -17.10
CA ARG A 35 -18.50 30.28 -18.46
C ARG A 35 -18.81 29.22 -19.51
N ARG A 36 -18.39 27.96 -19.30
CA ARG A 36 -18.75 26.86 -20.23
C ARG A 36 -20.26 26.65 -20.34
N ARG A 37 -21.02 26.91 -19.28
CA ARG A 37 -22.48 26.85 -19.31
C ARG A 37 -23.05 28.01 -20.13
N ALA A 38 -22.55 29.23 -19.96
CA ALA A 38 -22.94 30.40 -20.74
C ALA A 38 -22.62 30.22 -22.23
N GLU A 39 -21.39 29.83 -22.58
CA GLU A 39 -20.98 29.51 -23.95
C GLU A 39 -21.86 28.41 -24.58
N ARG A 40 -22.23 27.38 -23.79
CA ARG A 40 -23.16 26.34 -24.27
C ARG A 40 -24.58 26.83 -24.48
N LEU A 41 -25.03 27.84 -23.73
CA LEU A 41 -26.37 28.42 -23.89
C LEU A 41 -26.39 29.38 -25.09
N GLU A 42 -25.34 30.18 -25.27
CA GLU A 42 -25.17 31.06 -26.45
C GLU A 42 -25.07 30.24 -27.75
N ALA A 43 -24.40 29.09 -27.71
CA ALA A 43 -24.28 28.21 -28.87
C ALA A 43 -25.56 27.38 -29.17
N GLN A 44 -26.61 27.49 -28.35
CA GLN A 44 -27.90 26.84 -28.61
C GLN A 44 -28.78 27.76 -29.45
N GLN A 45 -29.41 27.19 -30.47
CA GLN A 45 -30.40 27.88 -31.29
C GLN A 45 -31.80 27.35 -30.98
N LEU A 46 -32.82 28.16 -31.20
CA LEU A 46 -34.21 27.73 -31.04
C LEU A 46 -34.55 26.73 -32.15
N CYS A 47 -34.92 25.51 -31.76
CA CYS A 47 -35.31 24.51 -32.72
C CYS A 47 -36.64 24.88 -33.39
N PRO A 48 -36.71 24.99 -34.73
CA PRO A 48 -37.94 25.37 -35.43
C PRO A 48 -39.09 24.37 -35.27
N ARG A 49 -38.79 23.13 -34.85
CA ARG A 49 -39.80 22.06 -34.67
C ARG A 49 -40.41 22.01 -33.26
N CYS A 50 -39.68 22.38 -32.22
CA CYS A 50 -40.17 22.26 -30.84
C CYS A 50 -40.02 23.53 -30.00
N GLY A 51 -39.45 24.60 -30.57
CA GLY A 51 -39.24 25.88 -29.89
C GLY A 51 -38.24 25.84 -28.74
N LYS A 52 -37.57 24.70 -28.49
CA LYS A 52 -36.62 24.55 -27.37
C LYS A 52 -35.21 24.91 -27.81
N PRO A 53 -34.42 25.57 -26.94
CA PRO A 53 -33.01 25.82 -27.21
C PRO A 53 -32.24 24.50 -27.26
N GLY A 54 -31.45 24.32 -28.31
CA GLY A 54 -30.64 23.12 -28.52
C GLY A 54 -29.63 23.29 -29.66
N TYR A 55 -28.69 22.37 -29.76
CA TYR A 55 -27.78 22.32 -30.90
C TYR A 55 -28.52 21.74 -32.11
N LEU A 56 -28.68 22.55 -33.15
CA LEU A 56 -29.29 22.11 -34.39
C LEU A 56 -28.27 21.29 -35.19
N ARG A 57 -28.69 20.14 -35.70
CA ARG A 57 -27.86 19.34 -36.59
C ARG A 57 -27.92 19.94 -37.99
N GLU A 58 -26.77 20.20 -38.59
CA GLU A 58 -26.65 20.75 -39.95
C GLU A 58 -27.47 19.95 -40.98
N THR A 59 -27.54 18.63 -40.82
CA THR A 59 -28.26 17.74 -41.75
C THR A 59 -29.78 17.81 -41.67
N THR A 60 -30.37 18.27 -40.55
CA THR A 60 -31.83 18.24 -40.35
C THR A 60 -32.41 19.59 -39.94
N GLY A 61 -31.58 20.58 -39.60
CA GLY A 61 -32.00 21.87 -39.06
C GLY A 61 -32.72 21.77 -37.71
N TRP A 62 -32.76 20.59 -37.07
CA TRP A 62 -33.51 20.33 -35.85
C TRP A 62 -32.57 19.98 -34.69
N CYS A 63 -33.05 20.17 -33.46
CA CYS A 63 -32.32 19.73 -32.28
C CYS A 63 -32.31 18.19 -32.22
N GLY A 64 -31.28 17.62 -31.58
CA GLY A 64 -31.12 16.17 -31.45
C GLY A 64 -32.40 15.38 -31.11
N PRO A 65 -33.22 15.80 -30.12
CA PRO A 65 -34.49 15.14 -29.79
C PRO A 65 -35.54 15.17 -30.90
N CYS A 66 -35.55 16.19 -31.75
CA CYS A 66 -36.45 16.32 -32.89
C CYS A 66 -35.94 15.56 -34.12
N SER A 67 -34.62 15.51 -34.33
CA SER A 67 -34.02 14.72 -35.40
C SER A 67 -34.13 13.22 -35.13
N HIS A 68 -34.09 12.81 -33.87
CA HIS A 68 -34.25 11.42 -33.42
C HIS A 68 -35.21 11.39 -32.23
N PRO A 69 -36.54 11.41 -32.47
CA PRO A 69 -37.48 11.18 -31.39
C PRO A 69 -37.23 9.77 -30.86
N GLY A 70 -36.59 9.67 -29.70
CA GLY A 70 -36.34 8.39 -29.05
C GLY A 70 -37.65 7.61 -28.92
N SER A 71 -37.55 6.28 -28.86
CA SER A 71 -38.72 5.42 -28.67
C SER A 71 -39.55 5.85 -27.45
N SER A 72 -40.87 5.67 -27.57
CA SER A 72 -41.80 6.04 -26.51
C SER A 72 -41.38 5.42 -25.18
N LYS A 73 -41.38 6.24 -24.12
CA LYS A 73 -40.95 5.78 -22.80
C LYS A 73 -41.90 4.69 -22.33
N LYS A 74 -41.37 3.47 -22.13
CA LYS A 74 -42.15 2.35 -21.57
C LYS A 74 -42.80 2.76 -20.23
N PRO A 75 -44.06 2.39 -19.98
CA PRO A 75 -44.76 2.75 -18.75
C PRO A 75 -44.04 2.15 -17.53
N PRO A 76 -44.08 2.82 -16.36
CA PRO A 76 -43.54 2.26 -15.14
C PRO A 76 -44.28 0.98 -14.77
N ARG A 77 -43.56 0.01 -14.22
CA ARG A 77 -44.07 -1.31 -13.82
C ARG A 77 -43.63 -1.59 -12.38
N VAL A 78 -44.28 -2.57 -11.74
CA VAL A 78 -43.91 -3.01 -10.39
C VAL A 78 -42.58 -3.74 -10.47
N CYS A 79 -41.59 -3.27 -9.71
CA CYS A 79 -40.28 -3.92 -9.61
C CYS A 79 -40.40 -5.28 -8.93
N CYS A 80 -39.87 -6.34 -9.55
CA CYS A 80 -39.94 -7.70 -9.01
C CYS A 80 -39.22 -7.89 -7.66
N GLU A 81 -38.28 -7.01 -7.28
CA GLU A 81 -37.49 -7.15 -6.05
C GLU A 81 -37.98 -6.23 -4.91
N CYS A 82 -38.35 -4.99 -5.22
CA CYS A 82 -38.74 -4.01 -4.18
C CYS A 82 -40.23 -3.62 -4.20
N GLY A 83 -41.02 -4.14 -5.15
CA GLY A 83 -42.45 -3.86 -5.28
C GLY A 83 -42.81 -2.43 -5.70
N GLN A 84 -41.82 -1.54 -5.86
CA GLN A 84 -42.07 -0.14 -6.21
C GLN A 84 -42.42 0.01 -7.70
N VAL A 85 -43.43 0.82 -8.01
CA VAL A 85 -43.80 1.18 -9.39
C VAL A 85 -42.77 2.15 -9.94
N ARG A 86 -41.85 1.65 -10.75
CA ARG A 86 -40.75 2.42 -11.32
C ARG A 86 -40.49 2.00 -12.75
N ARG A 87 -39.69 2.77 -13.47
CA ARG A 87 -39.19 2.33 -14.78
C ARG A 87 -38.19 1.20 -14.60
N HIS A 88 -38.40 0.14 -15.36
CA HIS A 88 -37.53 -1.03 -15.34
C HIS A 88 -36.25 -0.75 -16.13
N ALA A 89 -35.11 -1.19 -15.60
CA ALA A 89 -33.81 -1.09 -16.24
C ALA A 89 -33.37 -2.43 -16.88
N GLY A 90 -33.81 -3.56 -16.33
CA GLY A 90 -33.53 -4.91 -16.85
C GLY A 90 -34.19 -5.97 -15.97
N LEU A 91 -34.54 -7.14 -16.53
CA LEU A 91 -35.13 -8.30 -15.83
C LEU A 91 -36.35 -7.98 -14.94
N GLY A 92 -37.19 -7.01 -15.30
CA GLY A 92 -38.32 -6.64 -14.44
C GLY A 92 -37.93 -5.83 -13.20
N LEU A 93 -36.67 -5.40 -13.08
CA LEU A 93 -36.15 -4.66 -11.93
C LEU A 93 -36.10 -3.16 -12.21
N CYS A 94 -36.43 -2.35 -11.21
CA CYS A 94 -36.18 -0.92 -11.24
C CYS A 94 -34.67 -0.63 -11.26
N SER A 95 -34.27 0.57 -11.73
CA SER A 95 -32.85 0.93 -11.84
C SER A 95 -32.03 0.69 -10.57
N PRO A 96 -32.45 1.12 -9.35
CA PRO A 96 -31.69 0.83 -8.12
C PRO A 96 -31.49 -0.65 -7.83
N CYS A 97 -32.52 -1.47 -7.99
CA CYS A 97 -32.47 -2.94 -7.83
C CYS A 97 -31.52 -3.56 -8.86
N TRP A 98 -31.68 -3.18 -10.12
CA TRP A 98 -30.79 -3.62 -11.20
C TRP A 98 -29.31 -3.26 -10.95
N GLN A 99 -29.00 -2.08 -10.40
CA GLN A 99 -27.62 -1.70 -10.09
C GLN A 99 -26.99 -2.58 -9.00
N LYS A 100 -27.81 -3.17 -8.11
CA LYS A 100 -27.37 -4.07 -7.03
C LYS A 100 -27.46 -5.55 -7.40
N HIS A 101 -28.10 -5.89 -8.51
CA HIS A 101 -28.38 -7.27 -8.89
C HIS A 101 -27.09 -8.07 -9.13
N PRO A 102 -26.87 -9.21 -8.44
CA PRO A 102 -25.63 -9.98 -8.51
C PRO A 102 -25.39 -10.62 -9.88
N GLY A 103 -26.44 -10.89 -10.66
CA GLY A 103 -26.34 -11.42 -12.03
C GLY A 103 -25.82 -10.41 -13.07
N ARG A 104 -25.76 -9.11 -12.74
CA ARG A 104 -25.46 -8.06 -13.70
C ARG A 104 -24.05 -8.15 -14.33
N PRO A 105 -22.97 -8.52 -13.60
CA PRO A 105 -21.66 -8.75 -14.22
C PRO A 105 -21.68 -9.90 -15.22
N PHE A 106 -22.44 -10.97 -14.97
CA PHE A 106 -22.56 -12.13 -15.86
C PHE A 106 -23.26 -11.76 -17.17
N ILE A 107 -24.41 -11.10 -17.09
CA ILE A 107 -25.13 -10.59 -18.26
C ILE A 107 -24.23 -9.63 -19.05
N ARG A 108 -23.48 -8.77 -18.37
CA ARG A 108 -22.51 -7.88 -19.04
C ARG A 108 -21.39 -8.67 -19.75
N GLY A 109 -20.94 -9.78 -19.17
CA GLY A 109 -19.95 -10.68 -19.73
C GLY A 109 -20.47 -11.44 -20.95
N GLU A 110 -21.71 -11.94 -20.92
CA GLU A 110 -22.38 -12.59 -22.05
C GLU A 110 -22.54 -11.62 -23.22
N HIS A 111 -23.07 -10.42 -22.95
CA HIS A 111 -23.17 -9.37 -23.98
C HIS A 111 -21.81 -8.96 -24.57
N LEU A 112 -20.73 -9.05 -23.78
CA LEU A 112 -19.38 -8.80 -24.30
C LEU A 112 -18.92 -9.96 -25.18
N ARG A 113 -19.13 -11.21 -24.74
CA ARG A 113 -18.82 -12.41 -25.51
C ARG A 113 -19.51 -12.41 -26.87
N ASP A 114 -20.80 -12.08 -26.90
CA ASP A 114 -21.61 -12.08 -28.12
C ASP A 114 -21.22 -10.96 -29.11
N ARG A 115 -20.53 -9.92 -28.63
CA ARG A 115 -20.00 -8.82 -29.46
C ARG A 115 -18.65 -9.13 -30.08
N LEU A 116 -17.85 -10.03 -29.48
CA LEU A 116 -16.50 -10.34 -29.94
C LEU A 116 -16.56 -11.39 -31.04
N ALA A 117 -15.80 -11.18 -32.12
CA ALA A 117 -15.70 -12.15 -33.21
C ALA A 117 -15.01 -13.45 -32.78
N ASP A 118 -14.00 -13.34 -31.91
CA ASP A 118 -13.28 -14.47 -31.30
C ASP A 118 -13.15 -14.26 -29.79
N PRO A 119 -14.14 -14.70 -28.99
CA PRO A 119 -14.14 -14.49 -27.55
C PRO A 119 -13.14 -15.41 -26.83
N PRO A 120 -12.26 -14.87 -25.95
CA PRO A 120 -11.33 -15.70 -25.21
C PRO A 120 -12.03 -16.73 -24.31
N SER A 121 -11.55 -17.98 -24.30
CA SER A 121 -12.13 -19.07 -23.52
C SER A 121 -12.17 -18.79 -22.01
N TRP A 122 -11.25 -17.98 -21.49
CA TRP A 122 -11.16 -17.58 -20.09
C TRP A 122 -12.08 -16.39 -19.72
N LEU A 123 -12.81 -15.78 -20.67
CA LEU A 123 -13.62 -14.58 -20.42
C LEU A 123 -14.72 -14.82 -19.37
N GLY A 124 -15.43 -15.95 -19.46
CA GLY A 124 -16.46 -16.32 -18.49
C GLY A 124 -15.88 -16.50 -17.08
N ASP A 125 -14.72 -17.16 -16.99
CA ASP A 125 -13.99 -17.35 -15.73
C ASP A 125 -13.53 -16.03 -15.12
N PHE A 126 -13.08 -15.08 -15.94
CA PHE A 126 -12.73 -13.74 -15.47
C PHE A 126 -13.95 -13.01 -14.89
N VAL A 127 -15.10 -13.08 -15.57
CA VAL A 127 -16.35 -12.46 -15.11
C VAL A 127 -16.77 -13.05 -13.76
N ALA A 128 -16.74 -14.38 -13.61
CA ALA A 128 -17.00 -15.06 -12.36
C ALA A 128 -15.99 -14.65 -11.27
N HIS A 129 -14.70 -14.55 -11.64
CA HIS A 129 -13.63 -14.14 -10.73
C HIS A 129 -13.86 -12.76 -10.13
N VAL A 130 -14.20 -11.76 -10.95
CA VAL A 130 -14.42 -10.38 -10.48
C VAL A 130 -15.76 -10.21 -9.78
N ALA A 131 -16.81 -10.94 -10.19
CA ALA A 131 -18.12 -10.92 -9.54
C ALA A 131 -18.04 -11.44 -8.09
N ALA A 132 -17.23 -12.47 -7.84
CA ALA A 132 -17.03 -13.03 -6.50
C ALA A 132 -16.26 -12.11 -5.55
N ARG A 133 -15.43 -11.19 -6.06
CA ARG A 133 -14.44 -10.42 -5.26
C ARG A 133 -14.76 -8.93 -5.13
N HIS A 134 -15.60 -8.40 -6.00
CA HIS A 134 -15.91 -6.97 -6.07
C HIS A 134 -17.41 -6.72 -5.94
N CYS A 135 -17.78 -5.50 -5.52
CA CYS A 135 -19.18 -5.10 -5.60
C CYS A 135 -19.64 -5.05 -7.07
N VAL A 136 -20.93 -5.26 -7.31
CA VAL A 136 -21.55 -5.38 -8.65
C VAL A 136 -21.09 -4.26 -9.60
N SER A 137 -21.18 -3.00 -9.16
CA SER A 137 -20.76 -1.84 -9.96
C SER A 137 -19.28 -1.91 -10.37
N ARG A 138 -18.41 -2.33 -9.45
CA ARG A 138 -16.98 -2.46 -9.71
C ARG A 138 -16.67 -3.63 -10.65
N ALA A 139 -17.32 -4.77 -10.47
CA ALA A 139 -17.19 -5.91 -11.37
C ALA A 139 -17.63 -5.55 -12.80
N CYS A 140 -18.80 -4.91 -12.98
CA CYS A 140 -19.25 -4.43 -14.28
C CYS A 140 -18.28 -3.42 -14.92
N GLY A 141 -17.65 -2.56 -14.09
CA GLY A 141 -16.60 -1.64 -14.54
C GLY A 141 -15.39 -2.38 -15.09
N LEU A 142 -14.88 -3.38 -14.37
CA LEU A 142 -13.74 -4.21 -14.81
C LEU A 142 -14.05 -4.97 -16.10
N VAL A 143 -15.25 -5.54 -16.23
CA VAL A 143 -15.69 -6.23 -17.47
C VAL A 143 -15.78 -5.24 -18.64
N THR A 144 -16.24 -4.01 -18.38
CA THR A 144 -16.31 -2.98 -19.43
C THR A 144 -14.92 -2.50 -19.86
N ASP A 145 -14.00 -2.32 -18.91
CA ASP A 145 -12.61 -1.96 -19.21
C ASP A 145 -11.89 -3.09 -19.98
N LEU A 146 -12.19 -4.35 -19.65
CA LEU A 146 -11.70 -5.50 -20.43
C LEU A 146 -12.25 -5.53 -21.85
N GLY A 147 -13.55 -5.31 -22.02
CA GLY A 147 -14.16 -5.28 -23.34
C GLY A 147 -13.50 -4.27 -24.27
N ARG A 148 -13.18 -3.07 -23.76
CA ARG A 148 -12.44 -2.07 -24.53
C ARG A 148 -11.08 -2.58 -24.99
N LEU A 149 -10.32 -3.26 -24.14
CA LEU A 149 -9.01 -3.80 -24.53
C LEU A 149 -9.09 -4.94 -25.53
N LEU A 150 -10.15 -5.76 -25.46
CA LEU A 150 -10.35 -6.91 -26.37
C LEU A 150 -10.81 -6.48 -27.77
N GLU A 151 -11.46 -5.31 -27.88
CA GLU A 151 -11.93 -4.73 -29.14
C GLU A 151 -10.85 -3.93 -29.87
N ASP A 152 -9.72 -3.63 -29.22
CA ASP A 152 -8.59 -2.98 -29.87
C ASP A 152 -7.86 -3.96 -30.81
N GLU A 153 -7.21 -3.45 -31.87
CA GLU A 153 -6.47 -4.21 -32.90
C GLU A 153 -5.20 -4.95 -32.40
N HIS A 154 -4.94 -4.90 -31.10
CA HIS A 154 -3.72 -5.45 -30.51
C HIS A 154 -3.91 -6.90 -30.05
N SER A 155 -2.79 -7.61 -29.80
CA SER A 155 -2.83 -8.99 -29.28
C SER A 155 -3.71 -9.13 -28.04
N ASN A 156 -4.59 -10.13 -28.06
CA ASN A 156 -5.45 -10.57 -26.96
C ASN A 156 -4.80 -11.65 -26.08
N SER A 157 -3.48 -11.85 -26.20
CA SER A 157 -2.76 -12.73 -25.28
C SER A 157 -2.86 -12.18 -23.83
N PRO A 158 -3.00 -13.06 -22.81
CA PRO A 158 -3.14 -12.63 -21.42
C PRO A 158 -2.02 -11.68 -20.94
N GLN A 159 -0.77 -11.93 -21.35
CA GLN A 159 0.36 -11.06 -21.03
C GLN A 159 0.24 -9.68 -21.70
N ALA A 160 -0.15 -9.63 -22.98
CA ALA A 160 -0.32 -8.36 -23.69
C ALA A 160 -1.47 -7.53 -23.11
N LEU A 161 -2.58 -8.17 -22.76
CA LEU A 161 -3.71 -7.52 -22.08
C LEU A 161 -3.30 -6.96 -20.72
N LEU A 162 -2.53 -7.74 -19.95
CA LEU A 162 -2.01 -7.30 -18.66
C LEU A 162 -1.13 -6.05 -18.81
N GLU A 163 -0.16 -6.05 -19.73
CA GLU A 163 0.71 -4.88 -19.94
C GLU A 163 -0.07 -3.65 -20.44
N ARG A 164 -1.00 -3.82 -21.38
CA ARG A 164 -1.85 -2.73 -21.91
C ARG A 164 -2.83 -2.16 -20.89
N SER A 165 -3.29 -2.97 -19.95
CA SER A 165 -4.21 -2.54 -18.89
C SER A 165 -3.57 -1.58 -17.87
N ARG A 166 -2.24 -1.50 -17.86
CA ARG A 166 -1.48 -0.69 -16.90
C ARG A 166 -1.69 0.78 -17.16
N ARG A 167 -1.98 1.53 -16.10
CA ARG A 167 -1.96 2.99 -16.15
C ARG A 167 -0.53 3.51 -15.96
N PRO A 168 -0.13 4.59 -16.67
CA PRO A 168 1.12 5.25 -16.39
C PRO A 168 1.13 5.81 -14.97
N GLY A 169 2.30 5.78 -14.32
CA GLY A 169 2.51 6.32 -12.98
C GLY A 169 2.72 5.28 -11.89
N ARG A 170 2.56 5.70 -10.63
CA ARG A 170 2.98 4.93 -9.44
C ARG A 170 2.18 3.64 -9.24
N SER A 171 0.93 3.57 -9.69
CA SER A 171 0.08 2.38 -9.54
C SER A 171 -0.34 1.91 -10.92
N MET A 172 -0.23 0.60 -11.17
CA MET A 172 -0.77 -0.04 -12.39
C MET A 172 -2.29 0.09 -12.59
N GLY A 173 -3.01 0.74 -11.67
CA GLY A 173 -4.47 0.77 -11.63
C GLY A 173 -5.09 -0.49 -11.04
N SER A 174 -6.37 -0.38 -10.66
CA SER A 174 -7.14 -1.50 -10.10
C SER A 174 -7.51 -2.56 -11.12
N PHE A 175 -7.67 -2.17 -12.37
CA PHE A 175 -8.03 -3.07 -13.46
C PHE A 175 -6.87 -4.01 -13.79
N ALA A 176 -5.67 -3.45 -14.00
CA ALA A 176 -4.46 -4.25 -14.18
C ALA A 176 -4.17 -5.18 -13.00
N ARG A 177 -4.41 -4.74 -11.75
CA ARG A 177 -4.28 -5.63 -10.58
C ARG A 177 -5.24 -6.81 -10.61
N ALA A 178 -6.50 -6.58 -11.00
CA ALA A 178 -7.48 -7.67 -11.11
C ALA A 178 -7.12 -8.65 -12.23
N LEU A 179 -6.57 -8.16 -13.35
CA LEU A 179 -6.05 -9.01 -14.43
C LEU A 179 -4.80 -9.78 -13.99
N GLU A 180 -3.85 -9.13 -13.32
CA GLU A 180 -2.65 -9.78 -12.78
C GLU A 180 -3.04 -10.90 -11.81
N ASP A 181 -3.91 -10.60 -10.83
CA ASP A 181 -4.40 -11.57 -9.86
C ASP A 181 -5.10 -12.76 -10.55
N PHE A 182 -5.91 -12.52 -11.58
CA PHE A 182 -6.60 -13.58 -12.33
C PHE A 182 -5.65 -14.42 -13.19
N PHE A 183 -4.86 -13.78 -14.05
CA PHE A 183 -4.00 -14.48 -14.99
C PHE A 183 -2.87 -15.23 -14.30
N THR A 184 -2.25 -14.66 -13.25
CA THR A 184 -1.21 -15.35 -12.50
C THR A 184 -1.77 -16.54 -11.71
N LEU A 185 -2.99 -16.43 -11.17
CA LEU A 185 -3.67 -17.54 -10.48
C LEU A 185 -3.98 -18.70 -11.43
N ARG A 186 -4.30 -18.41 -12.69
CA ARG A 186 -4.59 -19.41 -13.73
C ARG A 186 -3.36 -19.86 -14.52
N GLY A 187 -2.16 -19.34 -14.20
CA GLY A 187 -0.93 -19.65 -14.94
C GLY A 187 -0.91 -19.10 -16.38
N LEU A 188 -1.74 -18.11 -16.68
CA LEU A 188 -1.90 -17.52 -18.02
C LEU A 188 -0.91 -16.38 -18.31
N ALA A 189 -0.37 -15.74 -17.27
CA ALA A 189 0.58 -14.65 -17.39
C ALA A 189 1.60 -14.67 -16.25
N LEU A 190 2.76 -14.04 -16.48
CA LEU A 190 3.74 -13.81 -15.43
C LEU A 190 3.36 -12.55 -14.62
N PRO A 191 3.70 -12.49 -13.32
CA PRO A 191 3.52 -11.28 -12.53
C PRO A 191 4.26 -10.08 -13.14
N THR A 192 3.70 -8.89 -12.98
CA THR A 192 4.32 -7.66 -13.47
C THR A 192 5.52 -7.23 -12.62
N ASP A 193 6.38 -6.41 -13.20
CA ASP A 193 7.51 -5.74 -12.54
C ASP A 193 7.10 -4.59 -11.59
N GLN A 194 5.83 -4.53 -11.17
CA GLN A 194 5.28 -3.38 -10.45
C GLN A 194 5.99 -3.09 -9.12
N ALA A 195 6.39 -4.15 -8.38
CA ALA A 195 7.13 -3.99 -7.12
C ALA A 195 8.50 -3.34 -7.36
N GLU A 196 9.18 -3.75 -8.42
CA GLU A 196 10.50 -3.23 -8.81
C GLU A 196 10.38 -1.78 -9.31
N ARG A 197 9.38 -1.47 -10.15
CA ARG A 197 9.09 -0.07 -10.56
C ARG A 197 8.78 0.84 -9.38
N LEU A 198 7.99 0.36 -8.43
CA LEU A 198 7.69 1.10 -7.21
C LEU A 198 8.93 1.35 -6.36
N ALA A 199 9.84 0.38 -6.29
CA ALA A 199 11.12 0.53 -5.62
C ALA A 199 12.02 1.54 -6.35
N ALA A 200 12.16 1.42 -7.67
CA ALA A 200 12.90 2.35 -8.51
C ALA A 200 12.38 3.79 -8.36
N GLY A 201 11.07 4.01 -8.45
CA GLY A 201 10.47 5.32 -8.25
C GLY A 201 10.56 5.86 -6.81
N ARG A 202 10.77 5.01 -5.79
CA ARG A 202 11.12 5.48 -4.44
C ARG A 202 12.58 5.91 -4.37
N ARG A 203 13.50 5.14 -4.94
CA ARG A 203 14.93 5.48 -5.01
C ARG A 203 15.16 6.76 -5.79
N GLN A 204 14.58 6.89 -6.98
CA GLN A 204 14.68 8.09 -7.81
C GLN A 204 14.27 9.34 -7.04
N ARG A 205 13.13 9.31 -6.34
CA ARG A 205 12.69 10.44 -5.50
C ARG A 205 13.64 10.78 -4.35
N ARG A 206 14.39 9.82 -3.82
CA ARG A 206 15.43 10.10 -2.81
C ARG A 206 16.63 10.78 -3.44
N THR A 207 17.03 10.35 -4.64
CA THR A 207 18.09 10.96 -5.42
C THR A 207 17.72 12.36 -5.89
N ASP A 208 16.52 12.58 -6.43
CA ASP A 208 16.05 13.89 -6.90
C ASP A 208 15.97 14.92 -5.76
N ALA A 209 15.71 14.46 -4.53
CA ALA A 209 15.68 15.30 -3.35
C ALA A 209 17.07 15.69 -2.82
N VAL A 210 18.16 15.20 -3.43
CA VAL A 210 19.52 15.65 -3.14
C VAL A 210 19.76 16.99 -3.84
N PRO A 211 20.40 17.98 -3.17
CA PRO A 211 20.83 19.22 -3.81
C PRO A 211 21.58 18.99 -5.13
N GLU A 212 21.30 19.83 -6.13
CA GLU A 212 21.83 19.69 -7.50
C GLU A 212 23.33 19.38 -7.57
N PRO A 213 24.21 20.11 -6.84
CA PRO A 213 25.66 19.92 -6.95
C PRO A 213 26.13 18.54 -6.46
N LEU A 214 25.43 17.97 -5.46
CA LEU A 214 25.81 16.72 -4.81
C LEU A 214 25.11 15.50 -5.43
N ARG A 215 24.05 15.72 -6.23
CA ARG A 215 23.19 14.66 -6.78
C ARG A 215 23.91 13.65 -7.68
N PRO A 216 24.83 14.04 -8.59
CA PRO A 216 25.47 13.09 -9.52
C PRO A 216 26.19 11.95 -8.81
N ALA A 217 26.91 12.22 -7.72
CA ALA A 217 27.61 11.19 -6.96
C ALA A 217 26.65 10.21 -6.26
N VAL A 218 25.52 10.71 -5.74
CA VAL A 218 24.48 9.85 -5.12
C VAL A 218 23.78 8.98 -6.18
N ALA A 219 23.52 9.52 -7.37
CA ALA A 219 22.98 8.75 -8.49
C ALA A 219 23.95 7.65 -8.96
N ALA A 220 25.24 7.98 -9.09
CA ALA A 220 26.28 7.00 -9.42
C ALA A 220 26.41 5.91 -8.35
N PHE A 221 26.29 6.28 -7.07
CA PHE A 221 26.26 5.34 -5.97
C PHE A 221 25.05 4.40 -6.09
N ASP A 222 23.83 4.90 -6.31
CA ASP A 222 22.63 4.05 -6.50
C ASP A 222 22.83 3.04 -7.64
N ALA A 223 23.31 3.50 -8.80
CA ALA A 223 23.60 2.62 -9.94
C ALA A 223 24.62 1.53 -9.59
N SER A 224 25.67 1.85 -8.82
CA SER A 224 26.64 0.86 -8.35
C SER A 224 26.01 -0.21 -7.44
N ARG A 225 25.03 0.18 -6.62
CA ARG A 225 24.31 -0.70 -5.70
C ARG A 225 23.34 -1.60 -6.43
N MET A 226 22.66 -1.09 -7.46
CA MET A 226 21.82 -1.89 -8.34
C MET A 226 22.64 -2.96 -9.07
N ARG A 227 23.78 -2.60 -9.65
CA ARG A 227 24.70 -3.59 -10.26
C ARG A 227 25.13 -4.67 -9.28
N ALA A 228 25.42 -4.31 -8.03
CA ALA A 228 25.76 -5.29 -6.99
C ALA A 228 24.58 -6.18 -6.59
N GLN A 229 23.36 -5.63 -6.56
CA GLN A 229 22.13 -6.40 -6.31
C GLN A 229 21.88 -7.41 -7.43
N ASP A 230 22.05 -6.99 -8.70
CA ASP A 230 21.87 -7.86 -9.86
C ASP A 230 22.94 -8.95 -9.94
N ARG A 231 24.21 -8.63 -9.63
CA ARG A 231 25.25 -9.65 -9.48
C ARG A 231 24.90 -10.68 -8.41
N ALA A 232 24.39 -10.24 -7.26
CA ALA A 232 23.99 -11.15 -6.19
C ALA A 232 22.85 -12.09 -6.65
N ARG A 233 21.85 -11.54 -7.35
CA ARG A 233 20.74 -12.31 -7.95
C ARG A 233 21.27 -13.37 -8.93
N ARG A 234 22.17 -12.98 -9.85
CA ARG A 234 22.78 -13.90 -10.84
C ARG A 234 23.63 -14.99 -10.20
N ALA A 235 24.33 -14.66 -9.11
CA ALA A 235 25.15 -15.61 -8.36
C ALA A 235 24.35 -16.52 -7.41
N GLY A 236 23.01 -16.42 -7.38
CA GLY A 236 22.18 -17.18 -6.44
C GLY A 236 22.37 -16.80 -4.96
N THR A 237 23.05 -15.70 -4.67
CA THR A 237 23.27 -15.21 -3.30
C THR A 237 22.16 -14.24 -2.90
N ARG A 238 21.99 -14.00 -1.59
CA ARG A 238 20.91 -13.12 -1.10
C ARG A 238 21.15 -11.65 -1.48
N PRO A 239 20.36 -11.07 -2.40
CA PRO A 239 20.52 -9.66 -2.76
C PRO A 239 20.06 -8.75 -1.62
N ARG A 240 20.57 -7.52 -1.60
CA ARG A 240 20.06 -6.49 -0.70
C ARG A 240 18.60 -6.18 -1.03
N SER A 241 17.81 -5.89 0.00
CA SER A 241 16.42 -5.49 -0.22
C SER A 241 16.31 -4.07 -0.75
N ASP A 242 15.28 -3.78 -1.53
CA ASP A 242 15.00 -2.43 -2.02
C ASP A 242 14.82 -1.42 -0.89
N HIS A 243 14.24 -1.85 0.24
CA HIS A 243 14.07 -1.00 1.41
C HIS A 243 15.43 -0.60 2.03
N THR A 244 16.41 -1.50 2.01
CA THR A 244 17.77 -1.21 2.47
C THR A 244 18.45 -0.19 1.56
N LEU A 245 18.25 -0.29 0.25
CA LEU A 245 18.77 0.68 -0.71
C LEU A 245 18.11 2.05 -0.55
N GLU A 246 16.78 2.09 -0.46
CA GLU A 246 16.01 3.32 -0.22
C GLU A 246 16.42 4.01 1.08
N THR A 247 16.61 3.24 2.17
CA THR A 247 17.15 3.74 3.44
C THR A 247 18.49 4.43 3.25
N ALA A 248 19.41 3.79 2.51
CA ALA A 248 20.76 4.31 2.34
C ALA A 248 20.73 5.64 1.59
N LEU A 249 19.95 5.74 0.52
CA LEU A 249 19.74 6.99 -0.22
C LEU A 249 19.08 8.07 0.64
N GLY A 250 18.14 7.70 1.52
CA GLY A 250 17.57 8.64 2.49
C GLY A 250 18.62 9.25 3.41
N ILE A 251 19.56 8.45 3.92
CA ILE A 251 20.65 8.93 4.78
C ILE A 251 21.61 9.83 3.99
N LEU A 252 21.94 9.49 2.73
CA LEU A 252 22.81 10.31 1.89
C LEU A 252 22.18 11.65 1.52
N ARG A 253 20.87 11.65 1.23
CA ARG A 253 20.09 12.87 1.04
C ARG A 253 20.12 13.73 2.30
N ASP A 254 19.88 13.15 3.47
CA ASP A 254 19.91 13.90 4.73
C ASP A 254 21.28 14.52 5.00
N LEU A 255 22.38 13.80 4.69
CA LEU A 255 23.73 14.36 4.77
C LEU A 255 23.94 15.48 3.76
N ALA A 256 23.53 15.29 2.51
CA ALA A 256 23.70 16.30 1.47
C ALA A 256 22.97 17.61 1.81
N LEU A 257 21.73 17.53 2.30
CA LEU A 257 20.98 18.68 2.80
C LEU A 257 21.71 19.35 3.98
N PHE A 258 22.20 18.56 4.94
CA PHE A 258 22.96 19.09 6.07
C PHE A 258 24.23 19.84 5.62
N LEU A 259 24.97 19.31 4.65
CA LEU A 259 26.19 19.94 4.12
C LEU A 259 25.88 21.27 3.45
N THR A 260 24.82 21.34 2.64
CA THR A 260 24.44 22.57 1.93
C THR A 260 23.84 23.61 2.87
N GLU A 261 22.98 23.20 3.80
CA GLU A 261 22.21 24.13 4.65
C GLU A 261 23.00 24.61 5.87
N HIS A 262 23.85 23.76 6.46
CA HIS A 262 24.55 24.08 7.71
C HIS A 262 26.06 24.29 7.53
N GLN A 263 26.70 23.64 6.56
CA GLN A 263 28.16 23.75 6.35
C GLN A 263 28.53 24.60 5.12
N GLY A 264 27.55 24.99 4.29
CA GLY A 264 27.79 25.73 3.05
C GLY A 264 28.60 24.95 2.01
N LYS A 265 28.67 23.61 2.12
CA LYS A 265 29.48 22.75 1.24
C LYS A 265 28.61 22.17 0.13
N ASN A 266 28.97 22.53 -1.11
CA ASN A 266 28.27 22.10 -2.33
C ASN A 266 29.05 21.04 -3.13
N ASP A 267 30.17 20.53 -2.62
CA ASP A 267 30.96 19.49 -3.26
C ASP A 267 31.37 18.42 -2.22
N TRP A 268 31.28 17.15 -2.62
CA TRP A 268 31.71 16.01 -1.82
C TRP A 268 33.21 16.04 -1.51
N ALA A 269 34.03 16.63 -2.39
CA ALA A 269 35.47 16.76 -2.17
C ALA A 269 35.81 17.67 -0.98
N LEU A 270 34.92 18.57 -0.58
CA LEU A 270 35.09 19.50 0.53
C LEU A 270 34.70 18.89 1.89
N VAL A 271 34.12 17.69 1.88
CA VAL A 271 33.61 17.05 3.10
C VAL A 271 34.75 16.49 3.92
N ASP A 272 34.84 16.91 5.17
CA ASP A 272 35.84 16.48 6.12
C ASP A 272 35.23 15.64 7.26
N VAL A 273 36.09 15.22 8.19
CA VAL A 273 35.71 14.38 9.32
C VAL A 273 34.72 15.09 10.26
N HIS A 274 34.90 16.40 10.49
CA HIS A 274 34.09 17.19 11.41
C HIS A 274 32.67 17.37 10.88
N ASP A 275 32.48 17.53 9.56
CA ASP A 275 31.14 17.59 8.97
C ASP A 275 30.34 16.31 9.24
N VAL A 276 31.01 15.16 9.07
CA VAL A 276 30.38 13.86 9.28
C VAL A 276 30.07 13.65 10.75
N GLU A 277 30.95 14.06 11.67
CA GLU A 277 30.68 14.02 13.11
C GLU A 277 29.51 14.91 13.50
N ALA A 278 29.47 16.16 13.01
CA ALA A 278 28.38 17.09 13.25
C ALA A 278 27.04 16.54 12.75
N PHE A 279 27.02 15.96 11.54
CA PHE A 279 25.82 15.29 11.02
C PHE A 279 25.40 14.09 11.88
N LEU A 280 26.35 13.27 12.32
CA LEU A 280 26.05 12.11 13.18
C LEU A 280 25.55 12.53 14.56
N ALA A 281 25.95 13.70 15.06
CA ALA A 281 25.48 14.26 16.32
C ALA A 281 24.00 14.70 16.27
N THR A 282 23.47 15.06 15.10
CA THR A 282 22.05 15.47 14.94
C THR A 282 21.05 14.38 15.38
N LEU A 283 21.39 13.10 15.20
CA LEU A 283 20.53 11.97 15.57
C LEU A 283 21.34 10.83 16.20
N PRO A 284 21.67 10.93 17.50
CA PRO A 284 22.55 9.99 18.18
C PRO A 284 22.06 8.54 18.13
N LYS A 285 20.73 8.32 18.20
CA LYS A 285 20.11 6.98 18.18
C LYS A 285 20.27 6.22 16.85
N ALA A 286 20.62 6.91 15.77
CA ALA A 286 20.81 6.31 14.44
C ALA A 286 22.28 6.31 13.99
N ARG A 287 23.22 6.70 14.88
CA ARG A 287 24.62 6.96 14.55
C ARG A 287 25.30 5.77 13.87
N LYS A 288 25.18 4.55 14.40
CA LYS A 288 25.82 3.35 13.81
C LYS A 288 25.30 3.01 12.42
N ARG A 289 23.97 3.04 12.23
CA ARG A 289 23.32 2.80 10.93
C ARG A 289 23.75 3.84 9.90
N ARG A 290 23.73 5.12 10.29
CA ARG A 290 24.17 6.24 9.44
C ARG A 290 25.63 6.07 9.06
N LEU A 291 26.53 5.92 10.03
CA LEU A 291 27.97 5.74 9.79
C LEU A 291 28.26 4.55 8.88
N THR A 292 27.52 3.44 9.01
CA THR A 292 27.67 2.28 8.12
C THR A 292 27.34 2.61 6.66
N VAL A 293 26.28 3.39 6.43
CA VAL A 293 25.92 3.86 5.08
C VAL A 293 26.94 4.87 4.56
N LEU A 294 27.37 5.81 5.41
CA LEU A 294 28.37 6.82 5.03
C LEU A 294 29.71 6.17 4.65
N ARG A 295 30.19 5.18 5.41
CA ARG A 295 31.38 4.38 5.05
C ARG A 295 31.22 3.68 3.70
N GLN A 296 30.03 3.15 3.40
CA GLN A 296 29.78 2.52 2.11
C GLN A 296 29.85 3.53 0.96
N PHE A 297 29.31 4.73 1.17
CA PHE A 297 29.32 5.79 0.18
C PHE A 297 30.71 6.40 0.00
N PHE A 298 31.39 6.83 1.05
CA PHE A 298 32.71 7.47 0.93
C PHE A 298 33.79 6.50 0.42
N ARG A 299 33.71 5.20 0.75
CA ARG A 299 34.54 4.19 0.10
C ARG A 299 34.26 4.12 -1.41
N PHE A 300 33.00 4.17 -1.83
CA PHE A 300 32.64 4.22 -3.24
C PHE A 300 33.13 5.52 -3.89
N ALA A 301 32.90 6.67 -3.27
CA ALA A 301 33.30 7.99 -3.77
C ALA A 301 34.82 8.06 -3.96
N ARG A 302 35.59 7.50 -3.03
CA ARG A 302 37.05 7.38 -3.16
C ARG A 302 37.45 6.48 -4.34
N CYS A 303 36.81 5.32 -4.50
CA CYS A 303 37.04 4.45 -5.65
C CYS A 303 36.61 5.05 -7.00
N GLN A 304 35.86 6.15 -7.01
CA GLN A 304 35.46 6.89 -8.21
C GLN A 304 36.20 8.23 -8.32
N HIS A 305 37.22 8.47 -7.49
CA HIS A 305 37.99 9.72 -7.44
C HIS A 305 37.13 10.99 -7.20
N ILE A 306 35.95 10.84 -6.59
CA ILE A 306 35.08 11.95 -6.18
C ILE A 306 35.63 12.61 -4.90
N VAL A 307 36.23 11.81 -4.02
CA VAL A 307 36.93 12.30 -2.82
C VAL A 307 38.34 11.72 -2.78
N LEU A 308 39.29 12.50 -2.30
CA LEU A 308 40.68 12.06 -2.14
C LEU A 308 40.85 11.16 -0.90
N VAL A 309 40.25 11.59 0.21
CA VAL A 309 40.33 10.93 1.52
C VAL A 309 38.93 10.51 1.94
N ASP A 310 38.80 9.32 2.54
CA ASP A 310 37.54 8.87 3.16
C ASP A 310 37.39 9.49 4.56
N PRO A 311 36.49 10.46 4.77
CA PRO A 311 36.33 11.16 6.06
C PRO A 311 35.73 10.26 7.16
N THR A 312 35.30 9.04 6.83
CA THR A 312 34.65 8.12 7.78
C THR A 312 35.57 7.06 8.35
N ARG A 313 36.84 7.01 7.89
CA ARG A 313 37.79 5.94 8.20
C ARG A 313 38.12 5.84 9.69
N THR A 314 38.31 6.97 10.35
CA THR A 314 38.70 7.07 11.76
C THR A 314 37.51 7.13 12.72
N LEU A 315 36.31 7.42 12.20
CA LEU A 315 35.12 7.58 13.02
C LEU A 315 34.69 6.26 13.62
N THR A 316 34.40 6.26 14.93
CA THR A 316 33.89 5.10 15.65
C THR A 316 32.51 5.39 16.22
N ALA A 317 31.57 4.46 16.04
CA ALA A 317 30.27 4.48 16.70
C ALA A 317 30.21 3.32 17.69
N LYS A 318 30.71 3.52 18.91
CA LYS A 318 30.48 2.60 20.02
C LYS A 318 29.02 2.78 20.46
N GLU A 319 28.18 1.80 20.17
CA GLU A 319 26.86 1.70 20.80
C GLU A 319 26.99 0.76 22.00
N PRO A 320 26.41 1.12 23.15
CA PRO A 320 26.32 0.22 24.28
C PRO A 320 25.60 -1.06 23.86
N THR A 321 26.18 -2.21 24.19
CA THR A 321 25.60 -3.51 23.91
C THR A 321 24.39 -3.77 24.80
N GLY A 322 23.34 -4.38 24.26
CA GLY A 322 22.14 -4.76 25.00
C GLY A 322 20.85 -4.02 24.61
N PHE A 323 19.74 -4.57 25.06
CA PHE A 323 18.40 -4.10 24.78
C PHE A 323 18.09 -2.85 25.62
N ARG A 324 17.60 -1.79 24.96
CA ARG A 324 17.23 -0.50 25.57
C ARG A 324 15.76 -0.14 25.38
N GLY A 325 14.95 -1.10 24.93
CA GLY A 325 13.52 -0.85 24.77
C GLY A 325 12.81 -0.90 26.12
N ARG A 326 11.62 -0.30 26.18
CA ARG A 326 10.71 -0.55 27.31
C ARG A 326 10.07 -1.92 27.13
N THR A 327 9.83 -2.62 28.24
CA THR A 327 9.01 -3.83 28.30
C THR A 327 7.72 -3.55 29.07
N LEU A 328 6.76 -4.46 28.96
CA LEU A 328 5.52 -4.40 29.72
C LEU A 328 5.71 -4.95 31.13
N THR A 329 5.06 -4.33 32.12
CA THR A 329 4.94 -4.90 33.46
C THR A 329 4.02 -6.13 33.45
N LEU A 330 4.09 -6.97 34.48
CA LEU A 330 3.23 -8.15 34.56
C LEU A 330 1.74 -7.79 34.57
N ASP A 331 1.36 -6.70 35.23
CA ASP A 331 -0.04 -6.24 35.27
C ASP A 331 -0.52 -5.73 33.92
N GLN A 332 0.34 -5.02 33.17
CA GLN A 332 0.04 -4.62 31.79
C GLN A 332 -0.14 -5.85 30.89
N GLN A 333 0.71 -6.88 31.05
CA GLN A 333 0.56 -8.13 30.31
C GLN A 333 -0.76 -8.84 30.64
N ARG A 334 -1.14 -8.91 31.92
CA ARG A 334 -2.40 -9.50 32.37
C ARG A 334 -3.62 -8.73 31.85
N GLU A 335 -3.57 -7.41 31.84
CA GLU A 335 -4.63 -6.56 31.29
C GLU A 335 -4.82 -6.81 29.79
N LEU A 336 -3.73 -6.81 29.01
CA LEU A 336 -3.78 -7.09 27.58
C LEU A 336 -4.28 -8.51 27.29
N PHE A 337 -3.84 -9.50 28.08
CA PHE A 337 -4.32 -10.87 27.96
C PHE A 337 -5.82 -10.96 28.19
N ARG A 338 -6.35 -10.31 29.25
CA ARG A 338 -7.79 -10.23 29.51
C ARG A 338 -8.53 -9.55 28.37
N ARG A 339 -8.09 -8.37 27.95
CA ARG A 339 -8.64 -7.64 26.80
C ARG A 339 -8.78 -8.53 25.56
N TRP A 340 -7.74 -9.27 25.18
CA TRP A 340 -7.78 -10.06 23.94
C TRP A 340 -8.58 -11.37 24.06
N THR A 341 -8.80 -11.87 25.27
CA THR A 341 -9.53 -13.13 25.50
C THR A 341 -10.99 -12.94 25.83
N THR A 342 -11.35 -11.89 26.59
CA THR A 342 -12.71 -11.70 27.11
C THR A 342 -13.50 -10.61 26.40
N ASP A 343 -12.84 -9.58 25.86
CA ASP A 343 -13.54 -8.47 25.21
C ASP A 343 -13.96 -8.83 23.76
N GLY A 344 -15.27 -8.96 23.56
CA GLY A 344 -15.88 -9.25 22.27
C GLY A 344 -15.84 -8.07 21.28
N HIS A 345 -15.64 -6.84 21.76
CA HIS A 345 -15.56 -5.64 20.93
C HIS A 345 -14.17 -5.42 20.33
N VAL A 346 -13.14 -6.07 20.87
CA VAL A 346 -11.78 -6.00 20.33
C VAL A 346 -11.75 -6.61 18.94
N HIS A 347 -11.15 -5.88 18.00
CA HIS A 347 -11.01 -6.34 16.63
C HIS A 347 -10.19 -7.66 16.58
N PRO A 348 -10.64 -8.72 15.88
CA PRO A 348 -9.96 -10.01 15.87
C PRO A 348 -8.48 -9.96 15.45
N HIS A 349 -8.14 -9.05 14.53
CA HIS A 349 -6.74 -8.79 14.15
C HIS A 349 -5.89 -8.19 15.29
N GLU A 350 -6.44 -7.31 16.12
CA GLU A 350 -5.72 -6.76 17.28
C GLU A 350 -5.40 -7.89 18.24
N ALA A 351 -6.42 -8.67 18.62
CA ALA A 351 -6.26 -9.81 19.53
C ALA A 351 -5.24 -10.81 19.00
N LEU A 352 -5.29 -11.17 17.70
CA LEU A 352 -4.35 -12.12 17.10
C LEU A 352 -2.90 -11.61 17.14
N VAL A 353 -2.67 -10.37 16.70
CA VAL A 353 -1.32 -9.78 16.65
C VAL A 353 -0.76 -9.62 18.05
N GLY A 354 -1.58 -9.14 18.99
CA GLY A 354 -1.22 -8.97 20.38
C GLY A 354 -0.89 -10.30 21.06
N MET A 355 -1.79 -11.28 20.98
CA MET A 355 -1.65 -12.57 21.65
C MET A 355 -0.43 -13.34 21.14
N LEU A 356 -0.25 -13.43 19.81
CA LEU A 356 0.91 -14.09 19.24
C LEU A 356 2.22 -13.35 19.56
N ALA A 357 2.21 -12.02 19.64
CA ALA A 357 3.39 -11.27 20.06
C ALA A 357 3.71 -11.49 21.55
N LEU A 358 2.70 -11.55 22.42
CA LEU A 358 2.86 -11.62 23.87
C LEU A 358 3.28 -13.02 24.33
N LEU A 359 2.63 -14.08 23.85
CA LEU A 359 2.87 -15.45 24.32
C LEU A 359 3.89 -16.19 23.46
N HIS A 360 3.79 -16.02 22.14
CA HIS A 360 4.58 -16.76 21.14
C HIS A 360 5.75 -15.95 20.60
N GLY A 361 5.94 -14.73 21.12
CA GLY A 361 6.95 -13.77 20.68
C GLY A 361 6.94 -13.54 19.16
N ALA A 362 5.79 -13.68 18.49
CA ALA A 362 5.68 -13.55 17.04
C ALA A 362 5.92 -12.11 16.58
N SER A 363 6.59 -11.95 15.44
CA SER A 363 6.85 -10.65 14.82
C SER A 363 5.65 -10.25 13.98
N SER A 364 5.47 -8.95 13.79
CA SER A 364 4.47 -8.43 12.85
C SER A 364 4.64 -9.01 11.44
N LEU A 365 5.86 -9.40 11.04
CA LEU A 365 6.09 -10.06 9.75
C LEU A 365 5.55 -11.50 9.74
N GLU A 366 5.81 -12.29 10.78
CA GLU A 366 5.30 -13.66 10.92
C GLU A 366 3.77 -13.66 10.90
N VAL A 367 3.13 -12.82 11.72
CA VAL A 367 1.65 -12.78 11.81
C VAL A 367 1.04 -12.26 10.49
N ARG A 368 1.64 -11.24 9.87
CA ARG A 368 1.16 -10.68 8.60
C ARG A 368 1.21 -11.67 7.44
N LEU A 369 2.17 -12.58 7.43
CA LEU A 369 2.37 -13.55 6.37
C LEU A 369 1.72 -14.92 6.68
N LEU A 370 1.14 -15.10 7.86
CA LEU A 370 0.48 -16.34 8.25
C LEU A 370 -0.68 -16.66 7.29
N GLN A 371 -0.62 -17.83 6.66
CA GLN A 371 -1.67 -18.32 5.76
C GLN A 371 -2.57 -19.34 6.45
N VAL A 372 -3.77 -19.53 5.90
CA VAL A 372 -4.72 -20.55 6.40
C VAL A 372 -4.09 -21.95 6.31
N THR A 373 -3.30 -22.21 5.28
CA THR A 373 -2.57 -23.49 5.09
C THR A 373 -1.45 -23.72 6.11
N ASP A 374 -1.00 -22.67 6.80
CA ASP A 374 0.00 -22.79 7.87
C ASP A 374 -0.62 -23.23 9.21
N VAL A 375 -1.96 -23.30 9.29
CA VAL A 375 -2.71 -23.68 10.49
C VAL A 375 -3.07 -25.16 10.42
N ASN A 376 -2.72 -25.93 11.45
CA ASN A 376 -3.14 -27.32 11.63
C ASN A 376 -4.14 -27.41 12.79
N PRO A 377 -5.46 -27.56 12.51
CA PRO A 377 -6.49 -27.67 13.54
C PRO A 377 -6.38 -28.91 14.43
N ALA A 378 -5.97 -30.04 13.87
CA ALA A 378 -5.88 -31.30 14.61
C ALA A 378 -4.78 -31.25 15.67
N ALA A 379 -3.63 -30.68 15.31
CA ALA A 379 -2.49 -30.54 16.22
C ALA A 379 -2.50 -29.22 17.02
N ARG A 380 -3.43 -28.30 16.74
CA ARG A 380 -3.47 -26.92 17.26
C ARG A 380 -2.13 -26.19 17.13
N THR A 381 -1.49 -26.35 15.97
CA THR A 381 -0.18 -25.74 15.67
C THR A 381 -0.26 -24.77 14.51
N VAL A 382 0.65 -23.78 14.48
CA VAL A 382 0.82 -22.85 13.36
C VAL A 382 2.27 -22.78 12.89
N ARG A 383 2.49 -22.65 11.58
CA ARG A 383 3.84 -22.39 11.03
C ARG A 383 4.11 -20.89 10.99
N LEU A 384 5.01 -20.41 11.86
CA LEU A 384 5.38 -19.00 11.92
C LEU A 384 6.72 -18.75 11.22
N GLY A 385 6.66 -18.10 10.05
CA GLY A 385 7.83 -17.62 9.32
C GLY A 385 8.88 -18.70 9.05
N LYS A 386 10.07 -18.53 9.61
CA LYS A 386 11.23 -19.42 9.40
C LYS A 386 11.55 -20.29 10.62
N ARG A 387 10.62 -20.41 11.57
CA ARG A 387 10.82 -21.30 12.72
C ARG A 387 10.99 -22.74 12.23
N PRO A 388 11.90 -23.52 12.86
CA PRO A 388 12.22 -24.88 12.40
C PRO A 388 11.04 -25.84 12.55
N HIS A 389 10.19 -25.64 13.56
CA HIS A 389 9.06 -26.50 13.86
C HIS A 389 7.74 -25.70 13.93
N PRO A 390 6.58 -26.35 13.66
CA PRO A 390 5.28 -25.78 13.96
C PRO A 390 5.17 -25.36 15.44
N VAL A 391 4.57 -24.21 15.70
CA VAL A 391 4.40 -23.66 17.04
C VAL A 391 3.07 -24.12 17.61
N PRO A 392 3.05 -24.88 18.73
CA PRO A 392 1.82 -25.23 19.41
C PRO A 392 1.19 -23.99 20.04
N LEU A 393 -0.12 -23.84 19.89
CA LEU A 393 -0.87 -22.75 20.51
C LEU A 393 -1.57 -23.24 21.77
N ASP A 394 -1.46 -22.47 22.84
CA ASP A 394 -2.27 -22.66 24.05
C ASP A 394 -3.77 -22.41 23.74
N PRO A 395 -4.70 -22.89 24.58
CA PRO A 395 -6.13 -22.76 24.32
C PRO A 395 -6.60 -21.31 24.06
N ALA A 396 -6.03 -20.32 24.75
CA ALA A 396 -6.41 -18.92 24.57
C ALA A 396 -5.91 -18.36 23.24
N SER A 397 -4.65 -18.62 22.88
CA SER A 397 -4.11 -18.27 21.56
C SER A 397 -4.87 -18.96 20.42
N TRP A 398 -5.25 -20.23 20.61
CA TRP A 398 -6.04 -20.99 19.64
C TRP A 398 -7.44 -20.37 19.45
N ALA A 399 -8.12 -20.01 20.53
CA ALA A 399 -9.44 -19.36 20.47
C ALA A 399 -9.38 -18.00 19.75
N VAL A 400 -8.33 -17.21 20.00
CA VAL A 400 -8.10 -15.94 19.29
C VAL A 400 -7.85 -16.15 17.79
N LEU A 401 -7.08 -17.18 17.42
CA LEU A 401 -6.88 -17.55 16.01
C LEU A 401 -8.21 -17.95 15.35
N GLN A 402 -9.03 -18.76 16.03
CA GLN A 402 -10.34 -19.15 15.52
C GLN A 402 -11.27 -17.95 15.33
N ARG A 403 -11.29 -16.99 16.26
CA ARG A 403 -12.03 -15.72 16.09
C ARG A 403 -11.57 -14.95 14.85
N CYS A 404 -10.27 -14.92 14.58
CA CYS A 404 -9.74 -14.28 13.38
C CYS A 404 -10.14 -15.02 12.09
N LEU A 405 -10.14 -16.36 12.10
CA LEU A 405 -10.57 -17.17 10.97
C LEU A 405 -12.08 -17.01 10.70
N ALA A 406 -12.92 -17.01 11.74
CA ALA A 406 -14.35 -16.75 11.61
C ALA A 406 -14.62 -15.33 11.05
N HIS A 407 -13.87 -14.33 11.51
CA HIS A 407 -13.94 -12.97 10.94
C HIS A 407 -13.55 -12.95 9.46
N ARG A 408 -12.56 -13.75 9.06
CA ARG A 408 -12.15 -13.89 7.66
C ARG A 408 -13.23 -14.58 6.82
N GLU A 409 -13.87 -15.62 7.32
CA GLU A 409 -14.93 -16.37 6.63
C GLU A 409 -16.18 -15.52 6.31
N ALA A 410 -16.44 -14.47 7.09
CA ALA A 410 -17.48 -13.48 6.79
C ALA A 410 -17.24 -12.70 5.48
N TRP A 411 -16.02 -12.75 4.92
CA TRP A 411 -15.69 -12.11 3.66
C TRP A 411 -15.66 -13.11 2.50
N PRO A 412 -16.27 -12.80 1.34
CA PRO A 412 -16.02 -13.54 0.12
C PRO A 412 -14.60 -13.21 -0.37
N THR A 413 -13.63 -14.03 0.03
CA THR A 413 -12.21 -13.81 -0.28
C THR A 413 -11.48 -15.11 -0.61
N ALA A 414 -10.60 -15.03 -1.61
CA ALA A 414 -9.63 -16.07 -1.94
C ALA A 414 -8.22 -15.70 -1.44
N ASN A 415 -8.10 -14.67 -0.60
CA ASN A 415 -6.82 -14.27 -0.03
C ASN A 415 -6.35 -15.38 0.93
N PRO A 416 -5.14 -15.96 0.75
CA PRO A 416 -4.69 -17.10 1.55
C PRO A 416 -4.31 -16.73 2.99
N HIS A 417 -4.15 -15.43 3.29
CA HIS A 417 -3.71 -14.97 4.61
C HIS A 417 -4.82 -15.08 5.65
N VAL A 418 -4.44 -15.32 6.90
CA VAL A 418 -5.35 -15.34 8.05
C VAL A 418 -5.96 -13.95 8.28
N MET A 419 -5.13 -12.90 8.18
CA MET A 419 -5.58 -11.51 8.32
C MET A 419 -5.98 -10.92 6.97
N VAL A 420 -7.27 -10.66 6.79
CA VAL A 420 -7.83 -10.05 5.57
C VAL A 420 -8.51 -8.74 5.89
N THR A 421 -8.08 -7.67 5.21
CA THR A 421 -8.67 -6.34 5.35
C THR A 421 -9.57 -6.02 4.17
N LYS A 422 -10.44 -5.00 4.30
CA LYS A 422 -11.25 -4.49 3.19
C LYS A 422 -10.44 -4.15 1.94
N GLY A 423 -9.19 -3.71 2.11
CA GLY A 423 -8.27 -3.39 1.02
C GLY A 423 -7.58 -4.60 0.37
N THR A 424 -7.50 -5.73 1.07
CA THR A 424 -6.79 -6.94 0.61
C THR A 424 -7.72 -8.10 0.25
N LYS A 425 -9.01 -8.04 0.64
CA LYS A 425 -9.97 -9.13 0.40
C LYS A 425 -10.14 -9.54 -1.06
N ALA A 426 -9.99 -8.58 -1.98
CA ALA A 426 -10.21 -8.82 -3.40
C ALA A 426 -8.97 -9.40 -4.10
N GLY A 427 -7.79 -9.24 -3.51
CA GLY A 427 -6.53 -9.75 -4.05
C GLY A 427 -5.93 -10.84 -3.18
N ARG A 428 -4.66 -11.18 -3.44
CA ARG A 428 -3.94 -12.24 -2.71
C ARG A 428 -2.77 -11.73 -1.86
N SER A 429 -2.54 -10.41 -1.86
CA SER A 429 -1.48 -9.80 -1.06
C SER A 429 -1.80 -9.80 0.44
N PRO A 430 -0.78 -9.93 1.32
CA PRO A 430 -0.97 -9.77 2.76
C PRO A 430 -1.40 -8.34 3.10
N ALA A 431 -1.88 -8.16 4.33
CA ALA A 431 -2.07 -6.82 4.89
C ALA A 431 -0.81 -5.96 4.77
N SER A 432 -0.98 -4.65 4.64
CA SER A 432 0.14 -3.72 4.52
C SER A 432 0.96 -3.69 5.81
N THR A 433 2.25 -3.35 5.71
CA THR A 433 3.08 -3.15 6.90
C THR A 433 2.54 -2.03 7.79
N ALA A 434 2.01 -0.96 7.19
CA ALA A 434 1.37 0.14 7.91
C ALA A 434 0.15 -0.33 8.71
N TYR A 435 -0.68 -1.22 8.15
CA TYR A 435 -1.82 -1.78 8.89
C TYR A 435 -1.37 -2.48 10.17
N LEU A 436 -0.32 -3.31 10.10
CA LEU A 436 0.22 -3.98 11.29
C LEU A 436 0.86 -3.03 12.31
N SER A 437 1.40 -1.89 11.86
CA SER A 437 1.93 -0.88 12.79
C SER A 437 0.85 -0.22 13.62
N HIS A 438 -0.38 -0.14 13.09
CA HIS A 438 -1.51 0.57 13.69
C HIS A 438 -2.58 -0.34 14.30
N VAL A 439 -2.50 -1.66 14.05
CA VAL A 439 -3.50 -2.62 14.54
C VAL A 439 -3.58 -2.71 16.07
N LEU A 440 -2.54 -2.26 16.77
CA LEU A 440 -2.45 -2.25 18.24
C LEU A 440 -2.54 -0.83 18.84
N ASP A 441 -2.89 0.18 18.04
CA ASP A 441 -2.97 1.56 18.52
C ASP A 441 -3.99 1.69 19.68
N ASP A 442 -5.13 1.01 19.58
CA ASP A 442 -6.19 1.01 20.59
C ASP A 442 -5.75 0.38 21.92
N CYS A 443 -4.75 -0.51 21.91
CA CYS A 443 -4.20 -1.09 23.14
C CYS A 443 -3.03 -0.26 23.72
N GLY A 444 -2.62 0.82 23.04
CA GLY A 444 -1.60 1.76 23.51
C GLY A 444 -0.16 1.27 23.48
N TYR A 445 0.12 0.05 22.98
CA TYR A 445 1.45 -0.53 22.97
C TYR A 445 1.86 -1.03 21.58
N PRO A 446 3.05 -0.63 21.07
CA PRO A 446 3.48 -1.04 19.75
C PRO A 446 3.85 -2.55 19.73
N PRO A 447 3.63 -3.26 18.60
CA PRO A 447 3.93 -4.69 18.49
C PRO A 447 5.35 -5.08 18.90
N ARG A 448 6.32 -4.20 18.62
CA ARG A 448 7.73 -4.42 18.98
C ARG A 448 7.94 -4.50 20.49
N MET A 449 7.24 -3.68 21.28
CA MET A 449 7.35 -3.67 22.75
C MET A 449 6.80 -4.96 23.36
N ILE A 450 5.65 -5.41 22.87
CA ILE A 450 5.02 -6.67 23.31
C ILE A 450 5.94 -7.85 22.98
N ARG A 451 6.41 -7.96 21.73
CA ARG A 451 7.35 -9.01 21.33
C ARG A 451 8.64 -8.97 22.15
N SER A 452 9.25 -7.79 22.34
CA SER A 452 10.49 -7.70 23.12
C SER A 452 10.28 -8.08 24.58
N THR A 453 9.12 -7.83 25.15
CA THR A 453 8.78 -8.28 26.52
C THR A 453 8.90 -9.80 26.61
N ARG A 454 8.33 -10.54 25.66
CA ARG A 454 8.43 -12.00 25.64
C ARG A 454 9.84 -12.51 25.38
N LEU A 455 10.58 -11.87 24.48
CA LEU A 455 11.96 -12.28 24.19
C LEU A 455 12.90 -12.03 25.37
N VAL A 456 12.76 -10.89 26.06
CA VAL A 456 13.52 -10.60 27.30
C VAL A 456 13.19 -11.64 28.37
N ASP A 457 11.92 -11.96 28.56
CA ASP A 457 11.49 -12.98 29.53
C ASP A 457 12.10 -14.36 29.24
N LEU A 458 12.01 -14.82 27.98
CA LEU A 458 12.55 -16.12 27.57
C LEU A 458 14.08 -16.19 27.63
N VAL A 459 14.78 -15.14 27.19
CA VAL A 459 16.25 -15.11 27.20
C VAL A 459 16.82 -15.04 28.62
N ASN A 460 16.06 -14.51 29.59
CA ASN A 460 16.47 -14.49 30.99
C ASN A 460 16.10 -15.77 31.76
N THR A 461 15.28 -16.65 31.17
CA THR A 461 14.83 -17.91 31.80
C THR A 461 15.34 -19.16 31.08
N MET A 462 15.84 -19.02 29.86
CA MET A 462 16.30 -20.11 28.99
C MET A 462 17.60 -19.74 28.28
N ASP A 463 18.30 -20.74 27.74
CA ASP A 463 19.50 -20.50 26.94
C ASP A 463 19.19 -19.63 25.69
N PRO A 464 19.94 -18.54 25.45
CA PRO A 464 19.69 -17.63 24.32
C PRO A 464 19.83 -18.27 22.94
N LYS A 465 20.67 -19.31 22.79
CA LYS A 465 20.81 -20.05 21.53
C LYS A 465 19.59 -20.95 21.33
N LEU A 466 19.06 -21.57 22.38
CA LEU A 466 17.81 -22.31 22.32
C LEU A 466 16.65 -21.40 21.88
N VAL A 467 16.54 -20.21 22.48
CA VAL A 467 15.55 -19.20 22.05
C VAL A 467 15.79 -18.80 20.59
N ALA A 468 17.04 -18.57 20.17
CA ALA A 468 17.33 -18.23 18.79
C ALA A 468 16.86 -19.32 17.81
N THR A 469 17.19 -20.58 18.10
CA THR A 469 16.78 -21.73 17.28
C THR A 469 15.26 -21.87 17.22
N ALA A 470 14.58 -21.83 18.37
CA ALA A 470 13.12 -21.97 18.44
C ALA A 470 12.38 -20.87 17.65
N PHE A 471 12.94 -19.67 17.62
CA PHE A 471 12.36 -18.51 16.90
C PHE A 471 12.89 -18.33 15.47
N GLY A 472 13.81 -19.20 15.00
CA GLY A 472 14.46 -19.05 13.70
C GLY A 472 15.25 -17.73 13.56
N MET A 473 15.81 -17.26 14.67
CA MET A 473 16.60 -16.03 14.76
C MET A 473 18.09 -16.31 14.61
N ASP A 474 18.84 -15.30 14.21
CA ASP A 474 20.29 -15.33 14.30
C ASP A 474 20.71 -15.40 15.78
N PRO A 475 21.63 -16.29 16.18
CA PRO A 475 22.05 -16.42 17.58
C PRO A 475 22.55 -15.12 18.20
N GLN A 476 23.22 -14.25 17.44
CA GLN A 476 23.68 -12.95 17.93
C GLN A 476 22.52 -11.97 18.16
N ALA A 477 21.41 -12.16 17.45
CA ALA A 477 20.23 -11.31 17.60
C ALA A 477 19.44 -11.58 18.89
N THR A 478 19.66 -12.71 19.58
CA THR A 478 19.08 -12.94 20.91
C THR A 478 19.96 -12.46 22.04
N LEU A 479 21.29 -12.41 21.84
CA LEU A 479 22.24 -11.90 22.84
C LEU A 479 21.97 -10.45 23.25
N ILE A 480 21.33 -9.64 22.39
CA ILE A 480 20.93 -8.29 22.78
C ILE A 480 19.93 -8.28 23.96
N TYR A 481 19.19 -9.35 24.17
CA TYR A 481 18.21 -9.47 25.25
C TYR A 481 18.80 -10.10 26.53
N LEU A 482 20.06 -10.55 26.49
CA LEU A 482 20.78 -10.94 27.70
C LEU A 482 20.94 -9.70 28.57
N ALA A 483 20.29 -9.75 29.74
CA ALA A 483 20.33 -8.67 30.69
C ALA A 483 21.62 -8.77 31.54
N ASP A 484 22.74 -8.27 31.02
CA ASP A 484 23.85 -7.84 31.91
C ASP A 484 23.48 -6.55 32.68
N HIS A 485 22.28 -6.00 32.43
CA HIS A 485 21.72 -4.83 33.11
C HIS A 485 20.24 -5.08 33.46
N VAL A 486 20.01 -5.87 34.51
CA VAL A 486 18.70 -5.99 35.16
C VAL A 486 18.37 -4.64 35.80
N ASP A 487 17.17 -4.13 35.52
CA ASP A 487 16.61 -2.94 36.16
C ASP A 487 16.61 -3.15 37.69
N ALA A 488 17.19 -2.23 38.46
CA ALA A 488 17.39 -2.41 39.90
C ALA A 488 16.07 -2.68 40.67
N GLY A 489 14.92 -2.30 40.09
CA GLY A 489 13.59 -2.58 40.64
C GLY A 489 13.07 -4.01 40.48
N ARG A 490 13.87 -4.94 39.91
CA ARG A 490 13.52 -6.38 39.81
C ARG A 490 14.22 -7.27 40.84
N LEU A 491 15.20 -6.74 41.57
CA LEU A 491 15.77 -7.43 42.72
C LEU A 491 14.94 -7.03 43.94
N PRO A 492 14.51 -7.98 44.80
CA PRO A 492 14.02 -7.61 46.12
C PRO A 492 15.12 -6.80 46.81
N ASN A 493 14.77 -5.63 47.34
CA ASN A 493 15.71 -4.88 48.19
C ASN A 493 16.24 -5.80 49.29
N PRO A 494 17.53 -5.69 49.65
CA PRO A 494 18.16 -6.51 50.68
C PRO A 494 17.47 -6.39 52.05
#